data_AF-A0A484ZX08-F1
#
_entry.id   AF-A0A484ZX08-F1
#
_cell.length_a   1.000
_cell.length_b   1.000
_cell.length_c   1.000
_cell.angle_alpha   90.00
_cell.angle_beta   90.00
_cell.angle_gamma   90.00
#
_symmetry.space_group_name_H-M   'P 1'
#
loop_
_entity.id
_entity.type
_entity.pdbx_description
1 polymer ?
#
loop_
_entity_poly.entity_id
_entity_poly.type
_entity_poly.pdbx_seq_one_letter_code
_entity_poly.pdbx_strand_id
1 'polypeptide(L)'
;MGDYSSETEDETGRSIPPRPDDAQLKLALVAFQNVIDRVKNGEADETLLSLSSLGQQARIHIWLGDMVTATHLYAQQAAQGDNTGSRSLRYISSTLMNPQNERLVVEAIKDPLVQQLMTIQLFTNNWNWLGYERESEKPKIVAKMLALINSSATTGFKGSDRLAALAYRSGDYDMAAALLKNSGDSALSWWLRAKMALRNGDEKTATAAYAKAAEGFPSDEFWGESAEDREMIPQSNLLPGCRVAGEQGILALNRGDYLQAMDLFYRGKDVYRADVMDIAERVLTLDELKGFVDKNVPAVAELINSDAGNDYYYGIGFASDVELREVLARRLMRAGRYDEALAYFQFANHQQLAKQYIDNLKVANDIKVDKLTRAQAYYQAALLLREKGIELISYEMTPDYAIYGADYSYVGDAFDTRYQRSIIGYGMRKSGLTVLSLIAAR
;
A
#
# COMPACT_ATOMS: atom_id res chain seq x y z
N MET A 1 21.64 -37.64 6.73
CA MET A 1 22.27 -37.66 5.40
C MET A 1 21.23 -38.14 4.41
N GLY A 2 20.25 -37.30 4.09
CA GLY A 2 19.16 -37.64 3.17
C GLY A 2 18.73 -36.40 2.42
N ASP A 3 18.86 -36.48 1.11
CA ASP A 3 18.31 -35.65 0.02
C ASP A 3 18.71 -34.17 -0.13
N TYR A 4 19.88 -34.00 -0.76
CA TYR A 4 20.00 -33.11 -1.93
C TYR A 4 20.26 -34.01 -3.14
N SER A 5 19.22 -34.28 -3.93
CA SER A 5 19.17 -35.16 -5.12
C SER A 5 20.21 -36.29 -5.18
N SER A 6 19.77 -37.53 -4.92
CA SER A 6 20.53 -38.73 -5.31
C SER A 6 20.53 -39.00 -6.82
N GLU A 7 20.04 -38.04 -7.62
CA GLU A 7 19.98 -38.17 -9.07
C GLU A 7 21.39 -38.11 -9.65
N THR A 8 21.74 -39.15 -10.40
CA THR A 8 22.99 -39.22 -11.14
C THR A 8 22.89 -38.52 -12.49
N GLU A 9 21.71 -38.02 -12.86
CA GLU A 9 21.42 -37.37 -14.14
C GLU A 9 20.52 -36.15 -13.95
N ASP A 10 20.77 -35.06 -14.69
CA ASP A 10 19.86 -33.91 -14.72
C ASP A 10 18.62 -34.18 -15.61
N GLU A 11 17.64 -33.26 -15.63
CA GLU A 11 16.41 -33.36 -16.45
C GLU A 11 16.69 -33.51 -17.96
N THR A 12 17.94 -33.37 -18.41
CA THR A 12 18.39 -33.53 -19.80
C THR A 12 19.19 -34.83 -20.03
N GLY A 13 19.30 -35.70 -19.02
CA GLY A 13 20.00 -36.99 -19.10
C GLY A 13 21.53 -36.88 -19.02
N ARG A 14 22.08 -35.76 -18.52
CA ARG A 14 23.55 -35.62 -18.34
C ARG A 14 23.97 -36.12 -16.96
N SER A 15 25.02 -36.93 -16.92
CA SER A 15 25.57 -37.42 -15.66
C SER A 15 26.00 -36.27 -14.75
N ILE A 16 25.42 -36.18 -13.56
CA ILE A 16 25.85 -35.24 -12.53
C ILE A 16 27.23 -35.72 -12.04
N PRO A 17 28.28 -34.89 -12.12
CA PRO A 17 29.62 -35.30 -11.69
C PRO A 17 29.58 -35.74 -10.22
N PRO A 18 30.30 -36.81 -9.85
CA PRO A 18 30.29 -37.32 -8.49
C PRO A 18 30.69 -36.21 -7.52
N ARG A 19 29.93 -36.11 -6.43
CA ARG A 19 30.19 -35.13 -5.38
C ARG A 19 31.65 -35.28 -4.90
N PRO A 20 32.45 -34.20 -4.86
CA PRO A 20 33.81 -34.26 -4.36
C PRO A 20 33.82 -34.81 -2.93
N ASP A 21 34.84 -35.60 -2.59
CA ASP A 21 34.97 -36.13 -1.24
C ASP A 21 35.23 -35.01 -0.21
N ASP A 22 34.98 -35.27 1.07
CA ASP A 22 35.12 -34.27 2.14
C ASP A 22 36.55 -33.70 2.25
N ALA A 23 37.58 -34.44 1.84
CA ALA A 23 38.95 -33.97 1.86
C ALA A 23 39.22 -32.97 0.73
N GLN A 24 38.71 -33.25 -0.47
CA GLN A 24 38.75 -32.33 -1.62
C GLN A 24 37.98 -31.05 -1.33
N LEU A 25 36.81 -31.14 -0.68
CA LEU A 25 36.02 -29.97 -0.30
C LEU A 25 36.78 -29.08 0.69
N LYS A 26 37.44 -29.66 1.71
CA LYS A 26 38.27 -28.90 2.66
C LYS A 26 39.47 -28.23 1.99
N LEU A 27 40.14 -28.92 1.06
CA LEU A 27 41.25 -28.34 0.30
C LEU A 27 40.77 -27.17 -0.56
N ALA A 28 39.60 -27.30 -1.20
CA ALA A 28 39.01 -26.23 -1.99
C ALA A 28 38.67 -25.00 -1.12
N LEU A 29 38.10 -25.20 0.08
CA LEU A 29 37.85 -24.10 1.02
C LEU A 29 39.14 -23.33 1.35
N VAL A 30 40.24 -24.02 1.65
CA VAL A 30 41.54 -23.40 1.92
C VAL A 30 42.04 -22.62 0.70
N ALA A 31 41.92 -23.20 -0.51
CA ALA A 31 42.35 -22.54 -1.74
C ALA A 31 41.56 -21.23 -2.00
N PHE A 32 40.24 -21.26 -1.84
CA PHE A 32 39.41 -20.06 -1.99
C PHE A 32 39.70 -19.01 -0.90
N GLN A 33 39.98 -19.44 0.33
CA GLN A 33 40.35 -18.50 1.39
C GLN A 33 41.69 -17.81 1.10
N ASN A 34 42.67 -18.55 0.57
CA ASN A 34 43.96 -17.97 0.17
C ASN A 34 43.80 -16.89 -0.91
N VAL A 35 42.87 -17.06 -1.85
CA VAL A 35 42.58 -16.03 -2.86
C VAL A 35 42.05 -14.76 -2.19
N ILE A 36 41.10 -14.89 -1.27
CA ILE A 36 40.54 -13.76 -0.52
C ILE A 36 41.62 -13.05 0.30
N ASP A 37 42.47 -13.80 0.99
CA ASP A 37 43.53 -13.25 1.83
C ASP A 37 44.59 -12.51 1.01
N ARG A 38 44.96 -13.01 -0.18
CA ARG A 38 45.89 -12.34 -1.09
C ARG A 38 45.37 -10.97 -1.54
N VAL A 39 44.11 -10.90 -1.96
CA VAL A 39 43.46 -9.64 -2.34
C VAL A 39 43.36 -8.70 -1.15
N LYS A 40 42.96 -9.20 0.02
CA LYS A 40 42.92 -8.43 1.28
C LYS A 40 44.30 -7.86 1.66
N ASN A 41 45.38 -8.56 1.31
CA ASN A 41 46.77 -8.16 1.54
C ASN A 41 47.34 -7.24 0.45
N GLY A 42 46.51 -6.77 -0.49
CA GLY A 42 46.87 -5.74 -1.47
C GLY A 42 47.16 -6.23 -2.88
N GLU A 43 46.93 -7.51 -3.19
CA GLU A 43 46.96 -7.98 -4.57
C GLU A 43 45.75 -7.46 -5.37
N ALA A 44 45.97 -7.17 -6.66
CA ALA A 44 44.92 -6.68 -7.55
C ALA A 44 43.87 -7.77 -7.80
N ASP A 45 42.59 -7.39 -7.78
CA ASP A 45 41.45 -8.28 -8.04
C ASP A 45 40.62 -7.80 -9.24
N GLU A 46 41.28 -7.68 -10.39
CA GLU A 46 40.69 -7.09 -11.61
C GLU A 46 39.47 -7.87 -12.12
N THR A 47 39.37 -9.16 -11.81
CA THR A 47 38.29 -10.05 -12.22
C THR A 47 37.32 -10.42 -11.11
N LEU A 48 37.44 -9.80 -9.93
CA LEU A 48 36.62 -10.07 -8.75
C LEU A 48 36.66 -11.55 -8.31
N LEU A 49 37.83 -12.17 -8.42
CA LEU A 49 38.07 -13.55 -8.04
C LEU A 49 37.92 -13.77 -6.53
N SER A 50 38.24 -12.78 -5.70
CA SER A 50 38.00 -12.87 -4.24
C SER A 50 36.50 -12.91 -3.93
N LEU A 51 35.69 -12.14 -4.66
CA LEU A 51 34.25 -12.10 -4.52
C LEU A 51 33.59 -13.40 -5.00
N SER A 52 34.03 -13.92 -6.15
CA SER A 52 33.60 -15.24 -6.65
C SER A 52 33.99 -16.37 -5.70
N SER A 53 35.16 -16.27 -5.05
CA SER A 53 35.63 -17.24 -4.06
C SER A 53 34.70 -17.35 -2.85
N LEU A 54 34.09 -16.26 -2.38
CA LEU A 54 33.04 -16.30 -1.33
C LEU A 54 31.87 -17.17 -1.77
N GLY A 55 31.38 -16.99 -3.00
CA GLY A 55 30.27 -17.78 -3.54
C GLY A 55 30.59 -19.27 -3.72
N GLN A 56 31.84 -19.61 -4.06
CA GLN A 56 32.28 -21.01 -4.14
C GLN A 56 32.42 -21.66 -2.76
N GLN A 57 32.97 -20.94 -1.78
CA GLN A 57 32.98 -21.42 -0.40
C GLN A 57 31.56 -21.68 0.11
N ALA A 58 30.63 -20.75 -0.13
CA ALA A 58 29.23 -20.91 0.25
C ALA A 58 28.59 -22.17 -0.35
N ARG A 59 28.86 -22.45 -1.64
CA ARG A 59 28.40 -23.67 -2.31
C ARG A 59 28.94 -24.94 -1.66
N ILE A 60 30.20 -24.93 -1.25
CA ILE A 60 30.81 -26.07 -0.53
C ILE A 60 30.13 -26.26 0.83
N HIS A 61 29.85 -25.18 1.56
CA HIS A 61 29.12 -25.26 2.83
C HIS A 61 27.69 -25.82 2.65
N ILE A 62 26.99 -25.51 1.56
CA ILE A 62 25.72 -26.16 1.21
C ILE A 62 25.89 -27.67 1.09
N TRP A 63 26.92 -28.14 0.35
CA TRP A 63 27.17 -29.58 0.22
C TRP A 63 27.42 -30.23 1.59
N LEU A 64 28.22 -29.58 2.44
CA LEU A 64 28.49 -30.04 3.80
C LEU A 64 27.27 -29.96 4.74
N GLY A 65 26.14 -29.39 4.30
CA GLY A 65 24.92 -29.23 5.09
C GLY A 65 24.93 -28.00 6.02
N ASP A 66 25.97 -27.17 5.94
CA ASP A 66 26.13 -25.97 6.75
C ASP A 66 25.46 -24.76 6.08
N MET A 67 24.13 -24.71 6.23
CA MET A 67 23.30 -23.65 5.64
C MET A 67 23.55 -22.28 6.27
N VAL A 68 24.00 -22.23 7.52
CA VAL A 68 24.27 -20.97 8.22
C VAL A 68 25.47 -20.29 7.58
N THR A 69 26.62 -20.98 7.50
CA THR A 69 27.84 -20.39 6.90
C THR A 69 27.63 -20.04 5.43
N ALA A 70 26.93 -20.90 4.67
CA ALA A 70 26.59 -20.60 3.29
C ALA A 70 25.75 -19.32 3.15
N THR A 71 24.77 -19.12 4.03
CA THR A 71 23.93 -17.91 4.03
C THR A 71 24.75 -16.65 4.30
N HIS A 72 25.65 -16.68 5.28
CA HIS A 72 26.53 -15.55 5.61
C HIS A 72 27.47 -15.20 4.44
N LEU A 73 28.09 -16.19 3.81
CA LEU A 73 29.00 -15.98 2.68
C LEU A 73 28.29 -15.42 1.45
N TYR A 74 27.09 -15.92 1.10
CA TYR A 74 26.32 -15.35 0.00
C TYR A 74 25.75 -13.97 0.30
N ALA A 75 25.40 -13.68 1.57
CA ALA A 75 25.00 -12.34 1.98
C ALA A 75 26.17 -11.36 1.88
N GLN A 76 27.37 -11.77 2.29
CA GLN A 76 28.58 -10.99 2.12
C GLN A 76 28.91 -10.74 0.64
N GLN A 77 28.74 -11.75 -0.21
CA GLN A 77 28.91 -11.61 -1.66
C GLN A 77 27.90 -10.61 -2.25
N ALA A 78 26.62 -10.74 -1.90
CA ALA A 78 25.56 -9.84 -2.37
C ALA A 78 25.78 -8.38 -1.90
N ALA A 79 26.21 -8.19 -0.64
CA ALA A 79 26.47 -6.86 -0.08
C ALA A 79 27.62 -6.12 -0.78
N GLN A 80 28.52 -6.85 -1.45
CA GLN A 80 29.61 -6.28 -2.25
C GLN A 80 29.22 -5.99 -3.71
N GLY A 81 27.93 -6.14 -4.07
CA GLY A 81 27.38 -5.75 -5.37
C GLY A 81 27.31 -6.88 -6.41
N ASP A 82 27.66 -8.11 -6.05
CA ASP A 82 27.54 -9.26 -6.97
C ASP A 82 26.09 -9.78 -7.01
N ASN A 83 25.47 -9.64 -8.18
CA ASN A 83 24.09 -10.07 -8.43
C ASN A 83 23.88 -11.59 -8.24
N THR A 84 24.93 -12.39 -8.34
CA THR A 84 24.86 -13.85 -8.17
C THR A 84 24.66 -14.21 -6.71
N GLY A 85 25.19 -13.42 -5.77
CA GLY A 85 24.98 -13.61 -4.34
C GLY A 85 23.50 -13.54 -3.97
N SER A 86 22.77 -12.54 -4.48
CA SER A 86 21.32 -12.41 -4.23
C SER A 86 20.52 -13.57 -4.83
N ARG A 87 20.92 -14.09 -6.00
CA ARG A 87 20.29 -15.28 -6.62
C ARG A 87 20.55 -16.53 -5.78
N SER A 88 21.76 -16.69 -5.25
CA SER A 88 22.14 -17.80 -4.38
C SER A 88 21.41 -17.78 -3.04
N LEU A 89 21.18 -16.60 -2.44
CA LEU A 89 20.33 -16.47 -1.25
C LEU A 89 18.90 -16.93 -1.51
N ARG A 90 18.34 -16.65 -2.70
CA ARG A 90 17.02 -17.16 -3.10
C ARG A 90 17.02 -18.68 -3.25
N TYR A 91 18.12 -19.25 -3.72
CA TYR A 91 18.27 -20.70 -3.78
C TYR A 91 18.25 -21.29 -2.35
N ILE A 92 19.05 -20.75 -1.43
CA ILE A 92 19.03 -21.17 -0.02
C ILE A 92 17.63 -21.04 0.59
N SER A 93 16.95 -19.91 0.43
CA SER A 93 15.62 -19.73 1.00
C SER A 93 14.60 -20.72 0.43
N SER A 94 14.64 -20.98 -0.88
CA SER A 94 13.77 -21.96 -1.54
C SER A 94 14.04 -23.38 -1.03
N THR A 95 15.33 -23.71 -0.87
CA THR A 95 15.78 -24.97 -0.31
C THR A 95 15.31 -25.18 1.13
N LEU A 96 15.43 -24.17 1.98
CA LEU A 96 14.96 -24.22 3.37
C LEU A 96 13.43 -24.19 3.47
N MET A 97 12.71 -23.60 2.50
CA MET A 97 11.24 -23.64 2.49
C MET A 97 10.67 -25.00 2.10
N ASN A 98 11.48 -25.89 1.51
CA ASN A 98 11.04 -27.21 1.13
C ASN A 98 10.80 -28.10 2.37
N PRO A 99 9.57 -28.64 2.58
CA PRO A 99 9.27 -29.53 3.70
C PRO A 99 10.17 -30.77 3.82
N GLN A 100 10.76 -31.26 2.73
CA GLN A 100 11.70 -32.39 2.75
C GLN A 100 13.01 -32.05 3.49
N ASN A 101 13.36 -30.77 3.59
CA ASN A 101 14.61 -30.28 4.19
C ASN A 101 14.45 -29.87 5.65
N GLU A 102 13.45 -30.39 6.36
CA GLU A 102 13.09 -29.97 7.73
C GLU A 102 14.26 -29.96 8.70
N ARG A 103 15.15 -30.96 8.63
CA ARG A 103 16.34 -31.02 9.50
C ARG A 103 17.24 -29.79 9.35
N LEU A 104 17.45 -29.35 8.11
CA LEU A 104 18.33 -28.24 7.79
C LEU A 104 17.74 -26.91 8.24
N VAL A 105 16.42 -26.78 8.15
CA VAL A 105 15.69 -25.62 8.69
C VAL A 105 15.84 -25.57 10.20
N VAL A 106 15.57 -26.65 10.92
CA VAL A 106 15.63 -26.68 12.39
C VAL A 106 17.04 -26.35 12.91
N GLU A 107 18.08 -26.79 12.19
CA GLU A 107 19.47 -26.47 12.52
C GLU A 107 19.81 -25.00 12.21
N ALA A 108 19.41 -24.49 11.03
CA ALA A 108 19.82 -23.17 10.54
C ALA A 108 18.98 -22.00 11.08
N ILE A 109 17.70 -22.22 11.41
CA ILE A 109 16.74 -21.15 11.75
C ILE A 109 17.04 -20.44 13.08
N LYS A 110 18.03 -20.91 13.84
CA LYS A 110 18.52 -20.24 15.04
C LYS A 110 19.39 -19.01 14.71
N ASP A 111 19.92 -18.94 13.49
CA ASP A 111 20.74 -17.82 13.04
C ASP A 111 19.86 -16.63 12.60
N PRO A 112 20.10 -15.40 13.11
CA PRO A 112 19.28 -14.23 12.77
C PRO A 112 19.26 -13.86 11.28
N LEU A 113 20.34 -14.12 10.54
CA LEU A 113 20.38 -13.83 9.10
C LEU A 113 19.54 -14.85 8.32
N VAL A 114 19.56 -16.12 8.74
CA VAL A 114 18.66 -17.15 8.19
C VAL A 114 17.19 -16.82 8.50
N GLN A 115 16.87 -16.37 9.73
CA GLN A 115 15.53 -15.90 10.09
C GLN A 115 15.07 -14.74 9.21
N GLN A 116 15.94 -13.77 8.98
CA GLN A 116 15.68 -12.65 8.08
C GLN A 116 15.41 -13.14 6.65
N LEU A 117 16.29 -14.00 6.11
CA LEU A 117 16.17 -14.53 4.75
C LEU A 117 14.86 -15.30 4.55
N MET A 118 14.51 -16.16 5.51
CA MET A 118 13.26 -16.94 5.47
C MET A 118 12.03 -16.04 5.60
N THR A 119 12.09 -15.00 6.45
CA THR A 119 11.03 -14.00 6.56
C THR A 119 10.80 -13.29 5.22
N ILE A 120 11.87 -12.82 4.56
CA ILE A 120 11.78 -12.20 3.23
C ILE A 120 11.11 -13.15 2.23
N GLN A 121 11.55 -14.42 2.20
CA GLN A 121 10.97 -15.42 1.31
C GLN A 121 9.46 -15.63 1.51
N LEU A 122 8.98 -15.69 2.75
CA LEU A 122 7.53 -15.80 3.07
C LEU A 122 6.71 -14.62 2.55
N PHE A 123 7.30 -13.43 2.47
CA PHE A 123 6.62 -12.26 1.94
C PHE A 123 6.62 -12.18 0.41
N THR A 124 7.74 -12.50 -0.24
CA THR A 124 7.87 -12.37 -1.70
C THR A 124 6.88 -13.25 -2.48
N ASN A 125 6.28 -14.24 -1.82
CA ASN A 125 5.38 -15.23 -2.42
C ASN A 125 5.98 -15.90 -3.67
N ASN A 126 7.31 -15.96 -3.77
CA ASN A 126 8.02 -16.57 -4.88
C ASN A 126 8.16 -18.07 -4.63
N TRP A 127 7.15 -18.83 -5.03
CA TRP A 127 7.05 -20.27 -4.83
C TRP A 127 7.33 -21.06 -6.11
N ASN A 128 8.19 -20.57 -7.00
CA ASN A 128 8.45 -21.22 -8.31
C ASN A 128 8.93 -22.69 -8.18
N TRP A 129 9.50 -23.07 -7.03
CA TRP A 129 9.90 -24.44 -6.71
C TRP A 129 8.71 -25.36 -6.32
N LEU A 130 7.60 -24.78 -5.89
CA LEU A 130 6.37 -25.49 -5.54
C LEU A 130 5.49 -25.56 -6.79
N GLY A 131 5.55 -26.69 -7.51
CA GLY A 131 4.71 -26.93 -8.69
C GLY A 131 3.23 -26.65 -8.44
N TYR A 132 2.53 -26.22 -9.49
CA TYR A 132 1.14 -25.74 -9.46
C TYR A 132 0.18 -26.70 -8.73
N GLU A 133 0.33 -28.01 -8.92
CA GLU A 133 -0.50 -29.03 -8.28
C GLU A 133 -0.43 -29.03 -6.75
N ARG A 134 0.66 -28.52 -6.17
CA ARG A 134 0.89 -28.41 -4.72
C ARG A 134 0.60 -27.02 -4.16
N GLU A 135 0.01 -26.12 -4.96
CA GLU A 135 -0.30 -24.76 -4.51
C GLU A 135 -1.20 -24.72 -3.27
N SER A 136 -2.07 -25.72 -3.12
CA SER A 136 -2.92 -25.89 -1.93
C SER A 136 -2.14 -26.12 -0.63
N GLU A 137 -0.86 -26.50 -0.70
CA GLU A 137 0.02 -26.70 0.45
C GLU A 137 0.63 -25.41 0.98
N LYS A 138 0.67 -24.33 0.17
CA LYS A 138 1.32 -23.05 0.53
C LYS A 138 0.90 -22.53 1.91
N PRO A 139 -0.40 -22.47 2.28
CA PRO A 139 -0.79 -21.96 3.59
C PRO A 139 -0.24 -22.80 4.75
N LYS A 140 -0.15 -24.13 4.58
CA LYS A 140 0.40 -25.03 5.60
C LYS A 140 1.91 -24.85 5.76
N ILE A 141 2.63 -24.68 4.65
CA ILE A 141 4.08 -24.42 4.67
C ILE A 141 4.36 -23.07 5.32
N VAL A 142 3.63 -22.02 4.95
CA VAL A 142 3.74 -20.68 5.55
C VAL A 142 3.51 -20.75 7.06
N ALA A 143 2.43 -21.39 7.51
CA ALA A 143 2.11 -21.51 8.93
C ALA A 143 3.22 -22.26 9.70
N LYS A 144 3.72 -23.38 9.14
CA LYS A 144 4.83 -24.15 9.73
C LYS A 144 6.10 -23.30 9.85
N MET A 145 6.50 -22.63 8.78
CA MET A 145 7.73 -21.82 8.74
C MET A 145 7.64 -20.61 9.67
N LEU A 146 6.48 -19.94 9.70
CA LEU A 146 6.22 -18.83 10.62
C LEU A 146 6.37 -19.29 12.08
N ALA A 147 5.79 -20.43 12.45
CA ALA A 147 5.92 -21.00 13.79
C ALA A 147 7.37 -21.41 14.14
N LEU A 148 8.11 -21.97 13.17
CA LEU A 148 9.53 -22.32 13.34
C LEU A 148 10.41 -21.08 13.57
N ILE A 149 10.21 -20.02 12.79
CA ILE A 149 10.96 -18.76 12.97
C ILE A 149 10.60 -18.15 14.33
N ASN A 150 9.32 -18.07 14.68
CA ASN A 150 8.88 -17.49 15.96
C ASN A 150 9.43 -18.26 17.17
N SER A 151 9.44 -19.60 17.13
CA SER A 151 9.95 -20.42 18.25
C SER A 151 11.48 -20.42 18.38
N SER A 152 12.21 -20.08 17.32
CA SER A 152 13.67 -20.02 17.32
C SER A 152 14.23 -18.62 17.60
N ALA A 153 13.44 -17.57 17.39
CA ALA A 153 13.81 -16.19 17.70
C ALA A 153 13.80 -15.95 19.22
N THR A 154 14.98 -15.99 19.85
CA THR A 154 15.15 -15.69 21.29
C THR A 154 15.21 -14.18 21.56
N THR A 155 15.58 -13.39 20.55
CA THR A 155 15.62 -11.92 20.56
C THR A 155 15.10 -11.39 19.21
N GLY A 156 14.87 -10.09 19.10
CA GLY A 156 14.53 -9.46 17.83
C GLY A 156 15.66 -9.57 16.81
N PHE A 157 15.32 -9.72 15.54
CA PHE A 157 16.23 -9.75 14.41
C PHE A 157 15.80 -8.74 13.33
N LYS A 158 16.68 -8.45 12.37
CA LYS A 158 16.36 -7.55 11.26
C LYS A 158 15.23 -8.16 10.42
N GLY A 159 14.06 -7.52 10.42
CA GLY A 159 12.84 -8.05 9.78
C GLY A 159 11.85 -8.71 10.74
N SER A 160 12.03 -8.63 12.07
CA SER A 160 11.01 -9.08 13.03
C SER A 160 9.67 -8.34 12.89
N ASP A 161 9.68 -7.08 12.45
CA ASP A 161 8.48 -6.30 12.15
C ASP A 161 7.69 -6.89 10.97
N ARG A 162 8.39 -7.30 9.93
CA ARG A 162 7.87 -8.06 8.80
C ARG A 162 7.32 -9.40 9.29
N LEU A 163 8.05 -10.16 10.11
CA LEU A 163 7.52 -11.43 10.64
C LEU A 163 6.21 -11.23 11.42
N ALA A 164 6.12 -10.18 12.24
CA ALA A 164 4.89 -9.82 12.95
C ALA A 164 3.74 -9.47 11.98
N ALA A 165 4.03 -8.78 10.88
CA ALA A 165 3.06 -8.52 9.82
C ALA A 165 2.55 -9.80 9.14
N LEU A 166 3.39 -10.81 8.93
CA LEU A 166 2.95 -12.12 8.41
C LEU A 166 1.99 -12.81 9.38
N ALA A 167 2.31 -12.81 10.67
CA ALA A 167 1.44 -13.38 11.70
C ALA A 167 0.09 -12.66 11.74
N TYR A 168 0.09 -11.33 11.73
CA TYR A 168 -1.12 -10.52 11.68
C TYR A 168 -1.96 -10.85 10.43
N ARG A 169 -1.33 -10.92 9.25
CA ARG A 169 -1.98 -11.24 7.97
C ARG A 169 -2.60 -12.63 7.94
N SER A 170 -1.94 -13.60 8.56
CA SER A 170 -2.45 -14.97 8.70
C SER A 170 -3.59 -15.08 9.72
N GLY A 171 -3.90 -14.01 10.47
CA GLY A 171 -4.90 -13.99 11.52
C GLY A 171 -4.42 -14.54 12.87
N ASP A 172 -3.13 -14.83 13.02
CA ASP A 172 -2.50 -15.25 14.27
C ASP A 172 -2.09 -14.02 15.09
N TYR A 173 -3.09 -13.38 15.68
CA TYR A 173 -2.91 -12.12 16.42
C TYR A 173 -2.11 -12.29 17.71
N ASP A 174 -2.16 -13.47 18.34
CA ASP A 174 -1.38 -13.77 19.54
C ASP A 174 0.11 -13.86 19.22
N MET A 175 0.45 -14.55 18.12
CA MET A 175 1.83 -14.57 17.63
C MET A 175 2.29 -13.17 17.17
N ALA A 176 1.44 -12.42 16.47
CA ALA A 176 1.76 -11.05 16.08
C ALA A 176 2.06 -10.18 17.32
N ALA A 177 1.23 -10.26 18.36
CA ALA A 177 1.44 -9.54 19.62
C ALA A 177 2.76 -9.95 20.30
N ALA A 178 3.09 -11.24 20.31
CA ALA A 178 4.34 -11.74 20.88
C ALA A 178 5.56 -11.22 20.13
N LEU A 179 5.54 -11.29 18.79
CA LEU A 179 6.62 -10.82 17.92
C LEU A 179 6.84 -9.30 18.03
N LEU A 180 5.76 -8.53 18.16
CA LEU A 180 5.83 -7.06 18.32
C LEU A 180 6.55 -6.61 19.59
N LYS A 181 6.72 -7.47 20.60
CA LYS A 181 7.51 -7.13 21.81
C LYS A 181 8.99 -6.95 21.48
N ASN A 182 9.48 -7.63 20.45
CA ASN A 182 10.88 -7.68 20.07
C ASN A 182 11.14 -7.10 18.66
N SER A 183 10.13 -6.53 17.99
CA SER A 183 10.25 -6.04 16.61
C SER A 183 10.90 -4.66 16.46
N GLY A 184 11.28 -4.02 17.57
CA GLY A 184 11.76 -2.64 17.58
C GLY A 184 10.64 -1.63 17.25
N ASP A 185 11.04 -0.41 16.91
CA ASP A 185 10.13 0.74 16.72
C ASP A 185 10.09 1.24 15.28
N SER A 186 10.14 0.31 14.31
CA SER A 186 9.93 0.64 12.91
C SER A 186 8.52 1.17 12.65
N ALA A 187 8.34 1.92 11.57
CA ALA A 187 7.03 2.43 11.14
C ALA A 187 5.99 1.29 10.99
N LEU A 188 6.41 0.15 10.42
CA LEU A 188 5.60 -1.06 10.32
C LEU A 188 5.23 -1.65 11.69
N SER A 189 6.17 -1.67 12.64
CA SER A 189 5.88 -2.12 14.01
C SER A 189 4.83 -1.22 14.68
N TRP A 190 4.96 0.10 14.54
CA TRP A 190 3.97 1.04 15.06
C TRP A 190 2.61 0.89 14.39
N TRP A 191 2.58 0.67 13.08
CA TRP A 191 1.34 0.44 12.34
C TRP A 191 0.63 -0.83 12.82
N LEU A 192 1.36 -1.92 13.01
CA LEU A 192 0.81 -3.16 13.56
C LEU A 192 0.33 -2.99 15.00
N ARG A 193 1.08 -2.28 15.86
CA ARG A 193 0.63 -1.96 17.23
C ARG A 193 -0.67 -1.17 17.23
N ALA A 194 -0.83 -0.25 16.27
CA ALA A 194 -2.06 0.51 16.12
C ALA A 194 -3.25 -0.37 15.75
N LYS A 195 -3.08 -1.26 14.75
CA LYS A 195 -4.09 -2.26 14.36
C LYS A 195 -4.46 -3.20 15.51
N MET A 196 -3.46 -3.66 16.26
CA MET A 196 -3.68 -4.52 17.43
C MET A 196 -4.45 -3.81 18.54
N ALA A 197 -4.14 -2.53 18.80
CA ALA A 197 -4.88 -1.72 19.76
C ALA A 197 -6.34 -1.50 19.33
N LEU A 198 -6.60 -1.21 18.04
CA LEU A 198 -7.96 -1.12 17.52
C LEU A 198 -8.73 -2.42 17.67
N ARG A 199 -8.08 -3.55 17.40
CA ARG A 199 -8.68 -4.87 17.55
C ARG A 199 -9.10 -5.15 19.01
N ASN A 200 -8.45 -4.51 19.97
CA ASN A 200 -8.77 -4.60 21.40
C ASN A 200 -9.76 -3.51 21.86
N GLY A 201 -10.21 -2.64 20.96
CA GLY A 201 -11.07 -1.50 21.29
C GLY A 201 -10.35 -0.33 21.98
N ASP A 202 -9.01 -0.34 22.02
CA ASP A 202 -8.22 0.75 22.61
C ASP A 202 -7.89 1.81 21.55
N GLU A 203 -8.87 2.65 21.25
CA GLU A 203 -8.74 3.73 20.26
C GLU A 203 -7.66 4.75 20.63
N LYS A 204 -7.43 4.98 21.93
CA LYS A 204 -6.43 5.95 22.41
C LYS A 204 -5.02 5.46 22.09
N THR A 205 -4.72 4.20 22.43
CA THR A 205 -3.43 3.59 22.11
C THR A 205 -3.26 3.43 20.61
N ALA A 206 -4.33 3.07 19.88
CA ALA A 206 -4.30 2.99 18.43
C ALA A 206 -3.94 4.33 17.79
N THR A 207 -4.59 5.43 18.20
CA THR A 207 -4.32 6.78 17.68
C THR A 207 -2.86 7.17 17.89
N ALA A 208 -2.32 6.95 19.09
CA ALA A 208 -0.93 7.25 19.39
C ALA A 208 0.06 6.40 18.58
N ALA A 209 -0.24 5.11 18.39
CA ALA A 209 0.59 4.21 17.60
C ALA A 209 0.55 4.56 16.10
N TYR A 210 -0.62 4.93 15.56
CA TYR A 210 -0.73 5.40 14.18
C TYR A 210 0.05 6.70 13.94
N ALA A 211 0.05 7.64 14.89
CA ALA A 211 0.84 8.87 14.77
C ALA A 211 2.34 8.56 14.64
N LYS A 212 2.86 7.64 15.45
CA LYS A 212 4.25 7.17 15.34
C LYS A 212 4.52 6.42 14.03
N ALA A 213 3.55 5.66 13.52
CA ALA A 213 3.68 5.01 12.23
C ALA A 213 3.78 6.04 11.10
N ALA A 214 2.93 7.08 11.13
CA ALA A 214 2.93 8.16 10.14
C ALA A 214 4.24 8.97 10.13
N GLU A 215 4.85 9.19 11.31
CA GLU A 215 6.17 9.83 11.42
C GLU A 215 7.31 8.96 10.87
N GLY A 216 7.16 7.63 10.94
CA GLY A 216 8.21 6.69 10.58
C GLY A 216 8.27 6.32 9.10
N PHE A 217 7.17 6.47 8.35
CA PHE A 217 7.14 6.18 6.91
C PHE A 217 7.60 7.40 6.10
N PRO A 218 8.66 7.30 5.27
CA PRO A 218 9.04 8.37 4.35
C PRO A 218 7.91 8.72 3.38
N SER A 219 7.79 10.00 3.05
CA SER A 219 6.76 10.50 2.13
C SER A 219 6.91 9.99 0.69
N ASP A 220 8.14 9.62 0.30
CA ASP A 220 8.49 9.06 -1.00
C ASP A 220 8.57 7.52 -0.98
N GLU A 221 8.24 6.87 0.15
CA GLU A 221 8.21 5.43 0.20
C GLU A 221 7.11 4.87 -0.69
N PHE A 222 7.47 3.89 -1.52
CA PHE A 222 6.60 3.29 -2.51
C PHE A 222 6.77 1.78 -2.49
N TRP A 223 5.70 1.06 -2.21
CA TRP A 223 5.72 -0.40 -2.12
C TRP A 223 5.43 -1.08 -3.46
N GLY A 224 4.72 -0.45 -4.39
CA GLY A 224 4.46 -1.00 -5.71
C GLY A 224 3.12 -0.56 -6.28
N GLU A 225 2.82 -1.03 -7.48
CA GLU A 225 1.51 -0.89 -8.12
C GLU A 225 0.64 -2.09 -7.73
N SER A 226 -0.62 -1.88 -7.33
CA SER A 226 -1.56 -3.00 -7.13
C SER A 226 -1.89 -3.65 -8.47
N ALA A 227 -1.67 -4.97 -8.56
CA ALA A 227 -1.88 -5.74 -9.79
C ALA A 227 -3.35 -5.87 -10.18
N GLU A 228 -4.28 -5.69 -9.24
CA GLU A 228 -5.73 -5.84 -9.46
C GLU A 228 -6.37 -4.56 -10.02
N ASP A 229 -5.70 -3.40 -9.91
CA ASP A 229 -6.28 -2.10 -10.28
C ASP A 229 -5.83 -1.60 -11.66
N ARG A 230 -4.99 -2.36 -12.38
CA ARG A 230 -4.40 -1.92 -13.66
C ARG A 230 -5.44 -1.56 -14.73
N GLU A 231 -6.65 -2.13 -14.64
CA GLU A 231 -7.75 -1.90 -15.58
C GLU A 231 -8.78 -0.85 -15.10
N MET A 232 -8.84 -0.50 -13.81
CA MET A 232 -9.86 0.41 -13.26
C MET A 232 -9.30 1.72 -12.70
N ILE A 233 -8.07 1.73 -12.17
CA ILE A 233 -7.41 2.93 -11.64
C ILE A 233 -5.95 2.89 -12.10
N PRO A 234 -5.59 3.64 -13.16
CA PRO A 234 -4.19 3.75 -13.55
C PRO A 234 -3.40 4.30 -12.35
N GLN A 235 -2.43 3.52 -11.86
CA GLN A 235 -1.51 3.88 -10.77
C GLN A 235 -2.13 3.93 -9.35
N SER A 236 -2.77 2.85 -8.88
CA SER A 236 -2.97 2.69 -7.43
C SER A 236 -1.61 2.39 -6.74
N ASN A 237 -0.85 3.46 -6.57
CA ASN A 237 0.44 3.47 -5.93
C ASN A 237 0.27 3.07 -4.45
N LEU A 238 0.97 2.02 -4.02
CA LEU A 238 0.96 1.59 -2.63
C LEU A 238 1.92 2.44 -1.82
N LEU A 239 1.46 3.64 -1.50
CA LEU A 239 2.14 4.59 -0.63
C LEU A 239 1.74 4.31 0.83
N PRO A 240 2.65 3.84 1.69
CA PRO A 240 2.32 3.50 3.07
C PRO A 240 1.89 4.70 3.90
N GLY A 241 2.46 5.88 3.62
CA GLY A 241 2.02 7.13 4.25
C GLY A 241 0.54 7.42 4.01
N CYS A 242 0.06 7.29 2.76
CA CYS A 242 -1.35 7.44 2.44
C CYS A 242 -2.20 6.37 3.15
N ARG A 243 -1.77 5.10 3.12
CA ARG A 243 -2.47 3.98 3.79
C ARG A 243 -2.68 4.24 5.28
N VAL A 244 -1.62 4.65 5.98
CA VAL A 244 -1.67 4.99 7.40
C VAL A 244 -2.58 6.20 7.64
N ALA A 245 -2.48 7.25 6.82
CA ALA A 245 -3.33 8.43 6.94
C ALA A 245 -4.82 8.10 6.76
N GLY A 246 -5.18 7.26 5.79
CA GLY A 246 -6.57 6.81 5.61
C GLY A 246 -7.10 6.03 6.81
N GLU A 247 -6.31 5.11 7.38
CA GLU A 247 -6.71 4.39 8.59
C GLU A 247 -6.87 5.33 9.80
N GLN A 248 -6.00 6.33 9.95
CA GLN A 248 -6.18 7.39 10.95
C GLN A 248 -7.43 8.22 10.69
N GLY A 249 -7.73 8.51 9.43
CA GLY A 249 -8.89 9.29 9.01
C GLY A 249 -10.19 8.62 9.44
N ILE A 250 -10.28 7.29 9.28
CA ILE A 250 -11.43 6.50 9.77
C ILE A 250 -11.60 6.63 11.29
N LEU A 251 -10.51 6.62 12.07
CA LEU A 251 -10.58 6.82 13.52
C LEU A 251 -10.96 8.24 13.92
N ALA A 252 -10.53 9.24 13.15
CA ALA A 252 -10.97 10.62 13.34
C ALA A 252 -12.48 10.76 13.07
N LEU A 253 -12.99 10.14 12.00
CA LEU A 253 -14.44 10.08 11.72
C LEU A 253 -15.22 9.43 12.86
N ASN A 254 -14.75 8.28 13.36
CA ASN A 254 -15.45 7.57 14.45
C ASN A 254 -15.54 8.40 15.74
N ARG A 255 -14.53 9.25 16.00
CA ARG A 255 -14.48 10.14 17.17
C ARG A 255 -15.23 11.46 16.97
N GLY A 256 -15.77 11.71 15.78
CA GLY A 256 -16.42 12.98 15.44
C GLY A 256 -15.45 14.13 15.14
N ASP A 257 -14.15 13.85 14.97
CA ASP A 257 -13.14 14.85 14.61
C ASP A 257 -13.05 14.99 13.08
N TYR A 258 -14.08 15.59 12.50
CA TYR A 258 -14.28 15.61 11.04
C TYR A 258 -13.25 16.47 10.30
N LEU A 259 -12.76 17.54 10.91
CA LEU A 259 -11.69 18.36 10.33
C LEU A 259 -10.35 17.61 10.30
N GLN A 260 -10.03 16.86 11.35
CA GLN A 260 -8.87 15.97 11.33
C GLN A 260 -9.03 14.86 10.31
N ALA A 261 -10.21 14.27 10.19
CA ALA A 261 -10.48 13.26 9.15
C ALA A 261 -10.24 13.84 7.76
N MET A 262 -10.81 15.01 7.46
CA MET A 262 -10.62 15.71 6.19
C MET A 262 -9.13 15.93 5.90
N ASP A 263 -8.35 16.42 6.86
CA ASP A 263 -6.91 16.62 6.71
C ASP A 263 -6.18 15.31 6.38
N LEU A 264 -6.50 14.22 7.08
CA LEU A 264 -5.86 12.92 6.90
C LEU A 264 -6.17 12.28 5.54
N PHE A 265 -7.43 12.31 5.10
CA PHE A 265 -7.80 11.81 3.78
C PHE A 265 -7.23 12.69 2.66
N TYR A 266 -7.26 14.01 2.84
CA TYR A 266 -6.70 14.97 1.88
C TYR A 266 -5.19 14.79 1.66
N ARG A 267 -4.43 14.38 2.69
CA ARG A 267 -3.00 14.02 2.53
C ARG A 267 -2.77 12.85 1.56
N GLY A 268 -3.72 11.93 1.46
CA GLY A 268 -3.66 10.83 0.49
C GLY A 268 -4.17 11.21 -0.90
N LYS A 269 -4.69 12.44 -1.06
CA LYS A 269 -5.18 13.02 -2.33
C LYS A 269 -6.02 12.02 -3.12
N ASP A 270 -5.60 11.74 -4.35
CA ASP A 270 -6.36 10.96 -5.33
C ASP A 270 -6.60 9.51 -4.86
N VAL A 271 -5.78 8.97 -3.93
CA VAL A 271 -5.99 7.64 -3.34
C VAL A 271 -7.29 7.57 -2.55
N TYR A 272 -7.73 8.68 -1.94
CA TYR A 272 -8.95 8.78 -1.13
C TYR A 272 -9.92 9.83 -1.68
N ARG A 273 -9.87 10.09 -3.00
CA ARG A 273 -10.73 11.08 -3.67
C ARG A 273 -12.19 10.99 -3.22
N ALA A 274 -12.77 9.79 -3.27
CA ALA A 274 -14.17 9.57 -2.88
C ALA A 274 -14.43 9.88 -1.39
N ASP A 275 -13.55 9.47 -0.48
CA ASP A 275 -13.68 9.75 0.95
C ASP A 275 -13.59 11.26 1.24
N VAL A 276 -12.65 11.97 0.59
CA VAL A 276 -12.51 13.43 0.69
C VAL A 276 -13.80 14.12 0.24
N MET A 277 -14.35 13.72 -0.91
CA MET A 277 -15.58 14.29 -1.46
C MET A 277 -16.80 14.00 -0.59
N ASP A 278 -16.93 12.79 -0.04
CA ASP A 278 -18.05 12.43 0.83
C ASP A 278 -18.01 13.21 2.15
N ILE A 279 -16.82 13.38 2.74
CA ILE A 279 -16.62 14.21 3.94
C ILE A 279 -16.96 15.67 3.65
N ALA A 280 -16.47 16.21 2.53
CA ALA A 280 -16.73 17.57 2.11
C ALA A 280 -18.22 17.84 1.87
N GLU A 281 -18.94 16.89 1.25
CA GLU A 281 -20.35 17.05 0.90
C GLU A 281 -21.28 16.86 2.10
N ARG A 282 -21.04 15.81 2.91
CA ARG A 282 -22.04 15.29 3.87
C ARG A 282 -21.67 15.50 5.33
N VAL A 283 -20.39 15.59 5.65
CA VAL A 283 -19.91 15.53 7.04
C VAL A 283 -19.54 16.92 7.56
N LEU A 284 -18.70 17.65 6.84
CA LEU A 284 -18.31 19.00 7.24
C LEU A 284 -19.47 19.98 7.09
N THR A 285 -19.63 20.88 8.06
CA THR A 285 -20.48 22.05 7.86
C THR A 285 -19.93 22.92 6.73
N LEU A 286 -20.78 23.80 6.20
CA LEU A 286 -20.39 24.65 5.08
C LEU A 286 -19.23 25.60 5.45
N ASP A 287 -19.22 26.13 6.68
CA ASP A 287 -18.16 27.02 7.15
C ASP A 287 -16.85 26.27 7.44
N GLU A 288 -16.93 25.05 7.98
CA GLU A 288 -15.75 24.19 8.16
C GLU A 288 -15.11 23.82 6.83
N LEU A 289 -15.91 23.40 5.84
CA LEU A 289 -15.41 23.11 4.50
C LEU A 289 -14.77 24.35 3.88
N LYS A 290 -15.44 25.51 3.96
CA LYS A 290 -14.90 26.78 3.45
C LYS A 290 -13.56 27.11 4.11
N GLY A 291 -13.48 27.03 5.43
CA GLY A 291 -12.25 27.30 6.18
C GLY A 291 -11.12 26.32 5.81
N PHE A 292 -11.44 25.05 5.58
CA PHE A 292 -10.46 24.06 5.11
C PHE A 292 -9.95 24.38 3.71
N VAL A 293 -10.85 24.69 2.77
CA VAL A 293 -10.50 25.03 1.37
C VAL A 293 -9.65 26.29 1.31
N ASP A 294 -10.04 27.34 2.02
CA ASP A 294 -9.31 28.62 2.07
C ASP A 294 -7.88 28.45 2.58
N LYS A 295 -7.67 27.52 3.52
CA LYS A 295 -6.36 27.26 4.13
C LYS A 295 -5.48 26.35 3.27
N ASN A 296 -6.05 25.30 2.67
CA ASN A 296 -5.26 24.17 2.17
C ASN A 296 -5.33 23.97 0.65
N VAL A 297 -6.27 24.63 -0.03
CA VAL A 297 -6.62 24.33 -1.43
C VAL A 297 -6.55 25.63 -2.24
N PRO A 298 -5.39 26.00 -2.81
CA PRO A 298 -5.27 27.21 -3.61
C PRO A 298 -6.07 27.09 -4.92
N ALA A 299 -6.49 28.23 -5.48
CA ALA A 299 -7.19 28.26 -6.77
C ALA A 299 -6.19 28.00 -7.91
N VAL A 300 -6.62 27.29 -8.96
CA VAL A 300 -5.80 27.03 -10.14
C VAL A 300 -6.09 28.10 -11.20
N ALA A 301 -5.21 29.10 -11.27
CA ALA A 301 -5.42 30.30 -12.11
C ALA A 301 -5.63 29.98 -13.61
N GLU A 302 -5.00 28.93 -14.11
CA GLU A 302 -5.14 28.50 -15.50
C GLU A 302 -6.56 27.99 -15.79
N LEU A 303 -7.16 27.27 -14.85
CA LEU A 303 -8.48 26.67 -15.04
C LEU A 303 -9.61 27.71 -14.97
N ILE A 304 -9.44 28.76 -14.17
CA ILE A 304 -10.45 29.84 -14.02
C ILE A 304 -10.77 30.51 -15.35
N ASN A 305 -9.83 30.49 -16.30
CA ASN A 305 -9.99 31.07 -17.63
C ASN A 305 -10.30 30.01 -18.72
N SER A 306 -10.55 28.77 -18.32
CA SER A 306 -10.84 27.65 -19.21
C SER A 306 -12.21 27.03 -18.92
N ASP A 307 -12.80 26.41 -19.92
CA ASP A 307 -14.04 25.67 -19.75
C ASP A 307 -13.77 24.24 -19.26
N ALA A 308 -14.65 23.72 -18.40
CA ALA A 308 -14.60 22.33 -17.99
C ALA A 308 -14.80 21.40 -19.21
N GLY A 309 -13.85 20.49 -19.45
CA GLY A 309 -13.97 19.40 -20.42
C GLY A 309 -14.61 18.15 -19.81
N ASN A 310 -15.00 17.18 -20.65
CA ASN A 310 -15.57 15.90 -20.18
C ASN A 310 -14.63 15.14 -19.22
N ASP A 311 -13.32 15.27 -19.39
CA ASP A 311 -12.30 14.60 -18.58
C ASP A 311 -12.39 14.97 -17.08
N TYR A 312 -12.91 16.15 -16.75
CA TYR A 312 -13.15 16.59 -15.37
C TYR A 312 -14.14 15.66 -14.65
N TYR A 313 -15.25 15.33 -15.32
CA TYR A 313 -16.31 14.50 -14.75
C TYR A 313 -15.95 13.02 -14.62
N TYR A 314 -14.89 12.59 -15.31
CA TYR A 314 -14.32 11.25 -15.17
C TYR A 314 -13.12 11.21 -14.21
N GLY A 315 -12.78 12.33 -13.56
CA GLY A 315 -11.61 12.43 -12.67
C GLY A 315 -10.28 12.16 -13.40
N ILE A 316 -10.25 12.34 -14.73
CA ILE A 316 -9.07 12.05 -15.55
C ILE A 316 -8.22 13.32 -15.61
N GLY A 317 -7.05 13.28 -14.96
CA GLY A 317 -6.03 14.31 -15.11
C GLY A 317 -6.24 15.60 -14.32
N PHE A 318 -7.22 15.65 -13.41
CA PHE A 318 -7.44 16.79 -12.50
C PHE A 318 -7.02 16.46 -11.08
N ALA A 319 -6.41 17.43 -10.39
CA ALA A 319 -6.08 17.31 -8.98
C ALA A 319 -7.36 17.35 -8.13
N SER A 320 -7.44 16.51 -7.10
CA SER A 320 -8.50 16.52 -6.06
C SER A 320 -8.81 17.93 -5.51
N ASP A 321 -7.84 18.84 -5.53
CA ASP A 321 -7.92 20.24 -5.13
C ASP A 321 -8.98 21.04 -5.94
N VAL A 322 -9.08 20.80 -7.25
CA VAL A 322 -10.02 21.50 -8.15
C VAL A 322 -11.46 21.08 -7.85
N GLU A 323 -11.67 19.77 -7.73
CA GLU A 323 -12.98 19.19 -7.41
C GLU A 323 -13.49 19.65 -6.05
N LEU A 324 -12.62 19.70 -5.04
CA LEU A 324 -13.01 20.12 -3.70
C LEU A 324 -13.50 21.58 -3.65
N ARG A 325 -12.91 22.45 -4.48
CA ARG A 325 -13.36 23.84 -4.64
C ARG A 325 -14.73 23.92 -5.35
N GLU A 326 -14.91 23.11 -6.38
CA GLU A 326 -16.18 22.98 -7.11
C GLU A 326 -17.31 22.43 -6.22
N VAL A 327 -17.03 21.45 -5.36
CA VAL A 327 -17.97 20.93 -4.34
C VAL A 327 -18.40 22.05 -3.37
N LEU A 328 -17.44 22.82 -2.86
CA LEU A 328 -17.75 23.97 -2.00
C LEU A 328 -18.62 25.01 -2.73
N ALA A 329 -18.31 25.32 -3.99
CA ALA A 329 -19.10 26.25 -4.80
C ALA A 329 -20.55 25.77 -4.93
N ARG A 330 -20.79 24.50 -5.28
CA ARG A 330 -22.14 23.93 -5.39
C ARG A 330 -22.88 23.90 -4.05
N ARG A 331 -22.20 23.58 -2.93
CA ARG A 331 -22.80 23.66 -1.59
C ARG A 331 -23.21 25.09 -1.22
N LEU A 332 -22.37 26.09 -1.53
CA LEU A 332 -22.70 27.51 -1.33
C LEU A 332 -23.91 27.94 -2.17
N MET A 333 -24.00 27.48 -3.43
CA MET A 333 -25.17 27.71 -4.29
C MET A 333 -26.45 27.11 -3.69
N ARG A 334 -26.41 25.86 -3.22
CA ARG A 334 -27.56 25.21 -2.53
C ARG A 334 -27.98 25.94 -1.26
N ALA A 335 -27.03 26.51 -0.53
CA ALA A 335 -27.27 27.28 0.68
C ALA A 335 -27.71 28.74 0.42
N GLY A 336 -27.77 29.19 -0.84
CA GLY A 336 -28.13 30.56 -1.20
C GLY A 336 -27.02 31.60 -0.95
N ARG A 337 -25.80 31.15 -0.65
CA ARG A 337 -24.60 32.01 -0.44
C ARG A 337 -23.93 32.32 -1.78
N TYR A 338 -24.72 32.92 -2.67
CA TYR A 338 -24.42 33.08 -4.09
C TYR A 338 -23.15 33.88 -4.38
N ASP A 339 -22.96 35.03 -3.72
CA ASP A 339 -21.80 35.88 -3.98
C ASP A 339 -20.49 35.21 -3.54
N GLU A 340 -20.54 34.37 -2.50
CA GLU A 340 -19.39 33.56 -2.07
C GLU A 340 -19.10 32.42 -3.04
N ALA A 341 -20.14 31.73 -3.53
CA ALA A 341 -19.99 30.60 -4.44
C ALA A 341 -19.17 30.94 -5.70
N LEU A 342 -19.38 32.14 -6.25
CA LEU A 342 -18.69 32.60 -7.46
C LEU A 342 -17.16 32.65 -7.32
N ALA A 343 -16.62 32.75 -6.10
CA ALA A 343 -15.19 32.77 -5.85
C ALA A 343 -14.53 31.37 -5.85
N TYR A 344 -15.34 30.31 -5.78
CA TYR A 344 -14.84 28.94 -5.65
C TYR A 344 -14.93 28.12 -6.94
N PHE A 345 -15.84 28.45 -7.86
CA PHE A 345 -15.85 27.85 -9.20
C PHE A 345 -14.47 28.00 -9.88
N GLN A 346 -13.92 26.89 -10.35
CA GLN A 346 -12.61 26.77 -10.97
C GLN A 346 -12.67 26.82 -12.49
N PHE A 347 -13.85 26.78 -13.11
CA PHE A 347 -14.01 26.87 -14.56
C PHE A 347 -14.82 28.09 -14.98
N ALA A 348 -14.42 28.70 -16.10
CA ALA A 348 -15.02 29.92 -16.65
C ALA A 348 -16.51 29.71 -16.97
N ASN A 349 -16.85 28.61 -17.65
CA ASN A 349 -18.22 28.22 -17.93
C ASN A 349 -19.05 28.02 -16.66
N HIS A 350 -18.53 27.32 -15.63
CA HIS A 350 -19.28 27.12 -14.38
C HIS A 350 -19.57 28.45 -13.67
N GLN A 351 -18.58 29.33 -13.58
CA GLN A 351 -18.75 30.65 -12.98
C GLN A 351 -19.76 31.50 -13.76
N GLN A 352 -19.73 31.46 -15.11
CA GLN A 352 -20.67 32.19 -15.96
C GLN A 352 -22.11 31.67 -15.78
N LEU A 353 -22.29 30.35 -15.76
CA LEU A 353 -23.61 29.72 -15.54
C LEU A 353 -24.14 30.10 -14.15
N ALA A 354 -23.29 30.06 -13.11
CA ALA A 354 -23.69 30.45 -11.76
C ALA A 354 -24.11 31.92 -11.71
N LYS A 355 -23.36 32.81 -12.36
CA LYS A 355 -23.71 34.23 -12.45
C LYS A 355 -25.07 34.43 -13.15
N GLN A 356 -25.32 33.74 -14.27
CA GLN A 356 -26.61 33.81 -14.98
C GLN A 356 -27.77 33.33 -14.10
N TYR A 357 -27.58 32.25 -13.34
CA TYR A 357 -28.57 31.76 -12.39
C TYR A 357 -28.89 32.80 -11.32
N ILE A 358 -27.85 33.38 -10.71
CA ILE A 358 -27.96 34.39 -9.66
C ILE A 358 -28.65 35.66 -10.17
N ASP A 359 -28.28 36.14 -11.36
CA ASP A 359 -28.89 37.33 -11.96
C ASP A 359 -30.38 37.11 -12.26
N ASN A 360 -30.77 35.92 -12.77
CA ASN A 360 -32.17 35.56 -12.94
C ASN A 360 -32.92 35.53 -11.60
N LEU A 361 -32.35 34.94 -10.55
CA LEU A 361 -32.97 34.95 -9.23
C LEU A 361 -33.09 36.35 -8.62
N LYS A 362 -32.12 37.24 -8.85
CA LYS A 362 -32.20 38.64 -8.42
C LYS A 362 -33.41 39.34 -9.03
N VAL A 363 -33.63 39.17 -10.34
CA VAL A 363 -34.81 39.72 -11.03
C VAL A 363 -36.10 39.05 -10.54
N ALA A 364 -36.11 37.72 -10.41
CA ALA A 364 -37.29 36.96 -10.02
C ALA A 364 -37.80 37.30 -8.60
N ASN A 365 -36.87 37.58 -7.68
CA ASN A 365 -37.15 37.92 -6.29
C ASN A 365 -37.40 39.42 -6.04
N ASP A 366 -37.06 40.31 -6.97
CA ASP A 366 -37.34 41.74 -6.80
C ASP A 366 -38.84 42.03 -6.97
N ILE A 367 -39.52 42.30 -5.85
CA ILE A 367 -40.95 42.61 -5.81
C ILE A 367 -41.33 43.88 -6.58
N LYS A 368 -40.37 44.73 -6.94
CA LYS A 368 -40.59 45.95 -7.73
C LYS A 368 -40.69 45.68 -9.23
N VAL A 369 -40.17 44.54 -9.69
CA VAL A 369 -40.27 44.10 -11.10
C VAL A 369 -41.68 43.57 -11.36
N ASP A 370 -42.20 43.75 -12.58
CA ASP A 370 -43.53 43.28 -12.93
C ASP A 370 -43.63 41.75 -12.88
N LYS A 371 -44.86 41.25 -12.67
CA LYS A 371 -45.11 39.82 -12.45
C LYS A 371 -44.70 38.94 -13.62
N LEU A 372 -44.83 39.43 -14.87
CA LEU A 372 -44.50 38.64 -16.05
C LEU A 372 -42.99 38.48 -16.18
N THR A 373 -42.22 39.56 -16.03
CA THR A 373 -40.75 39.51 -16.06
C THR A 373 -40.19 38.65 -14.92
N ARG A 374 -40.76 38.73 -13.72
CA ARG A 374 -40.38 37.85 -12.61
C ARG A 374 -40.65 36.37 -12.93
N ALA A 375 -41.81 36.05 -13.50
CA ALA A 375 -42.14 34.69 -13.91
C ALA A 375 -41.21 34.16 -15.01
N GLN A 376 -40.85 35.00 -15.99
CA GLN A 376 -39.86 34.68 -17.02
C GLN A 376 -38.48 34.40 -16.40
N ALA A 377 -38.03 35.23 -15.46
CA ALA A 377 -36.75 35.04 -14.78
C ALA A 377 -36.71 33.74 -13.96
N TYR A 378 -37.79 33.39 -13.24
CA TYR A 378 -37.91 32.08 -12.59
C TYR A 378 -37.85 30.93 -13.59
N TYR A 379 -38.53 31.05 -14.72
CA TYR A 379 -38.51 30.03 -15.77
C TYR A 379 -37.11 29.84 -16.36
N GLN A 380 -36.37 30.94 -16.61
CA GLN A 380 -34.98 30.86 -17.09
C GLN A 380 -34.05 30.23 -16.04
N ALA A 381 -34.18 30.60 -14.77
CA ALA A 381 -33.42 29.96 -13.69
C ALA A 381 -33.72 28.45 -13.60
N ALA A 382 -34.98 28.04 -13.76
CA ALA A 382 -35.39 26.64 -13.73
C ALA A 382 -34.86 25.85 -14.94
N LEU A 383 -34.87 26.43 -16.16
CA LEU A 383 -34.26 25.81 -17.33
C LEU A 383 -32.76 25.61 -17.14
N LEU A 384 -32.08 26.61 -16.59
CA LEU A 384 -30.65 26.54 -16.32
C LEU A 384 -30.31 25.42 -15.34
N LEU A 385 -31.07 25.26 -14.25
CA LEU A 385 -30.87 24.14 -13.33
C LEU A 385 -31.21 22.77 -13.96
N ARG A 386 -32.22 22.73 -14.83
CA ARG A 386 -32.59 21.48 -15.53
C ARG A 386 -31.46 21.00 -16.45
N GLU A 387 -30.78 21.92 -17.12
CA GLU A 387 -29.77 21.60 -18.13
C GLU A 387 -28.34 21.56 -17.57
N LYS A 388 -28.08 22.34 -16.51
CA LYS A 388 -26.75 22.57 -15.92
C LYS A 388 -26.73 22.38 -14.41
N GLY A 389 -27.65 21.59 -13.89
CA GLY A 389 -27.77 21.32 -12.46
C GLY A 389 -26.56 20.60 -11.88
N ILE A 390 -25.89 19.76 -12.67
CA ILE A 390 -24.68 19.04 -12.27
C ILE A 390 -23.54 20.01 -11.97
N GLU A 391 -23.31 20.96 -12.87
CA GLU A 391 -22.31 22.02 -12.73
C GLU A 391 -22.63 22.93 -11.54
N LEU A 392 -23.91 23.28 -11.34
CA LEU A 392 -24.31 24.42 -10.50
C LEU A 392 -24.66 24.07 -9.06
N ILE A 393 -25.40 22.99 -8.84
CA ILE A 393 -26.05 22.73 -7.54
C ILE A 393 -26.11 21.26 -7.14
N SER A 394 -25.55 20.34 -7.92
CA SER A 394 -25.61 18.91 -7.62
C SER A 394 -24.80 18.48 -6.40
N TYR A 395 -25.24 17.39 -5.78
CA TYR A 395 -24.48 16.71 -4.75
C TYR A 395 -23.32 15.93 -5.37
N GLU A 396 -22.14 16.01 -4.75
CA GLU A 396 -20.96 15.32 -5.28
C GLU A 396 -21.13 13.80 -5.31
N MET A 397 -21.75 13.27 -4.25
CA MET A 397 -22.13 11.86 -4.10
C MET A 397 -23.66 11.73 -4.23
N THR A 398 -24.27 10.73 -3.58
CA THR A 398 -25.73 10.54 -3.56
C THR A 398 -26.48 11.84 -3.19
N PRO A 399 -27.55 12.22 -3.92
CA PRO A 399 -28.21 11.44 -4.98
C PRO A 399 -27.69 11.66 -6.41
N ASP A 400 -26.90 12.70 -6.67
CA ASP A 400 -26.63 13.13 -8.06
C ASP A 400 -25.34 12.53 -8.65
N TYR A 401 -24.38 12.12 -7.81
CA TYR A 401 -23.10 11.55 -8.23
C TYR A 401 -22.34 12.42 -9.24
N ALA A 402 -22.23 13.72 -8.96
CA ALA A 402 -21.50 14.66 -9.82
C ALA A 402 -20.02 14.27 -10.01
N ILE A 403 -19.44 13.57 -9.03
CA ILE A 403 -18.09 12.99 -9.08
C ILE A 403 -17.86 12.06 -10.28
N TYR A 404 -18.94 11.53 -10.87
CA TYR A 404 -18.98 10.66 -12.05
C TYR A 404 -19.81 11.27 -13.20
N GLY A 405 -20.01 12.59 -13.20
CA GLY A 405 -20.80 13.27 -14.25
C GLY A 405 -22.28 12.91 -14.26
N ALA A 406 -22.81 12.37 -13.15
CA ALA A 406 -24.15 11.79 -13.07
C ALA A 406 -24.39 10.58 -13.99
N ASP A 407 -23.32 9.94 -14.50
CA ASP A 407 -23.43 8.61 -15.08
C ASP A 407 -23.79 7.61 -13.97
N TYR A 408 -24.83 6.81 -14.20
CA TYR A 408 -25.40 5.88 -13.21
C TYR A 408 -24.31 5.10 -12.45
N SER A 409 -24.39 5.12 -11.13
CA SER A 409 -23.59 4.26 -10.27
C SER A 409 -23.77 2.78 -10.65
N TYR A 410 -22.68 2.10 -11.06
CA TYR A 410 -22.65 0.63 -11.18
C TYR A 410 -22.83 -0.06 -9.82
N VAL A 411 -22.63 0.69 -8.72
CA VAL A 411 -22.99 0.32 -7.35
C VAL A 411 -24.29 1.02 -6.99
N GLY A 412 -25.38 0.61 -7.64
CA GLY A 412 -26.71 1.12 -7.36
C GLY A 412 -27.01 1.04 -5.86
N ASP A 413 -27.62 2.09 -5.33
CA ASP A 413 -28.14 2.24 -3.96
C ASP A 413 -29.27 1.25 -3.60
N ALA A 414 -29.29 0.06 -4.21
CA ALA A 414 -29.87 -1.11 -3.60
C ALA A 414 -28.96 -1.55 -2.44
N PHE A 415 -29.00 -0.79 -1.34
CA PHE A 415 -28.60 -1.25 -0.01
C PHE A 415 -29.47 -2.45 0.39
N ASP A 416 -29.20 -3.63 -0.18
CA ASP A 416 -29.69 -4.90 0.34
C ASP A 416 -28.88 -5.24 1.59
N THR A 417 -29.44 -4.90 2.75
CA THR A 417 -28.85 -5.16 4.07
C THR A 417 -28.68 -6.65 4.38
N ARG A 418 -29.09 -7.58 3.49
CA ARG A 418 -28.87 -9.02 3.68
C ARG A 418 -27.42 -9.45 3.46
N TYR A 419 -26.59 -8.65 2.79
CA TYR A 419 -25.19 -8.99 2.53
C TYR A 419 -24.19 -8.54 3.62
N GLN A 420 -24.64 -7.82 4.65
CA GLN A 420 -23.74 -7.20 5.64
C GLN A 420 -23.17 -8.15 6.71
N ARG A 421 -23.50 -9.45 6.72
CA ARG A 421 -22.85 -10.38 7.68
C ARG A 421 -21.50 -10.93 7.21
N SER A 422 -21.06 -10.68 5.98
CA SER A 422 -19.80 -11.26 5.45
C SER A 422 -18.70 -10.25 5.10
N ILE A 423 -19.03 -8.98 4.82
CA ILE A 423 -18.09 -8.05 4.14
C ILE A 423 -17.20 -7.25 5.10
N ILE A 424 -17.65 -6.95 6.33
CA ILE A 424 -16.83 -6.21 7.32
C ILE A 424 -15.53 -6.97 7.66
N GLY A 425 -15.49 -8.29 7.44
CA GLY A 425 -14.28 -9.09 7.60
C GLY A 425 -13.43 -9.28 6.34
N TYR A 426 -13.91 -8.95 5.13
CA TYR A 426 -13.28 -9.34 3.86
C TYR A 426 -12.49 -8.19 3.20
N GLY A 427 -13.00 -6.96 3.31
CA GLY A 427 -12.35 -5.76 2.72
C GLY A 427 -10.99 -5.44 3.34
N MET A 428 -10.87 -5.52 4.68
CA MET A 428 -9.56 -5.35 5.35
C MET A 428 -8.60 -6.52 5.15
N ARG A 429 -9.11 -7.73 4.81
CA ARG A 429 -8.26 -8.90 4.59
C ARG A 429 -7.57 -8.84 3.23
N LYS A 430 -8.30 -8.55 2.14
CA LYS A 430 -7.75 -8.62 0.78
C LYS A 430 -6.79 -7.48 0.44
N SER A 431 -7.13 -6.23 0.75
CA SER A 431 -6.24 -5.09 0.50
C SER A 431 -5.01 -5.11 1.42
N GLY A 432 -5.13 -5.61 2.66
CA GLY A 432 -3.99 -5.87 3.53
C GLY A 432 -3.07 -7.00 3.03
N LEU A 433 -3.61 -7.99 2.32
CA LEU A 433 -2.88 -9.14 1.78
C LEU A 433 -1.92 -8.76 0.63
N THR A 434 -2.39 -7.90 -0.29
CA THR A 434 -1.62 -7.45 -1.46
C THR A 434 -0.50 -6.47 -1.07
N VAL A 435 -0.78 -5.56 -0.14
CA VAL A 435 0.13 -4.48 0.26
C VAL A 435 1.32 -5.01 1.06
N LEU A 436 1.08 -5.91 2.02
CA LEU A 436 2.15 -6.53 2.82
C LEU A 436 3.14 -7.33 1.97
N SER A 437 2.70 -7.94 0.86
CA SER A 437 3.56 -8.76 -0.02
C SER A 437 4.63 -7.93 -0.75
N LEU A 438 4.35 -6.65 -0.98
CA LEU A 438 5.23 -5.73 -1.70
C LEU A 438 6.29 -5.06 -0.80
N ILE A 439 6.03 -4.96 0.51
CA ILE A 439 6.95 -4.44 1.55
C ILE A 439 8.28 -5.20 1.63
N ALA A 440 8.33 -6.45 1.18
CA ALA A 440 9.53 -7.29 1.31
C ALA A 440 10.40 -7.38 0.07
N ALA A 441 10.01 -6.72 -1.03
CA ALA A 441 10.86 -6.61 -2.22
C ALA A 441 11.96 -5.52 -2.06
N ARG A 442 11.97 -4.81 -0.93
CA ARG A 442 13.00 -3.86 -0.46
C ARG A 442 13.32 -4.12 1.01
#